data_AF-A0A7V5CXM6-F1
#
_entry.id   AF-A0A7V5CXM6-F1
#
_cell.length_a   1.000
_cell.length_b   1.000
_cell.length_c   1.000
_cell.angle_alpha   90.00
_cell.angle_beta   90.00
_cell.angle_gamma   90.00
#
_symmetry.space_group_name_H-M   'P 1'
#
loop_
_entity.id
_entity.type
_entity.pdbx_description
1 polymer ?
#
loop_
_entity_poly.entity_id
_entity_poly.type
_entity_poly.pdbx_seq_one_letter_code
_entity_poly.pdbx_strand_id
1 'polypeptide(L)'
;MCQGRVYVSASFFVNAHSDHLPFQPYVFDTIICFEILEHVNDPENLVYQFLRLLKPDGMLVGSVPSRQQEELIDQIYGKNPYHKTRFDLSSLKFLLSKYFRVIWVAEQSLVTGSILHPLENFAVEGSIIRDRTLADFPPGNLVFAASNQDFQLPFSMGNFSFVYATSVFEIDRQHNEHIHSLEHQLSELKADYERLHLDLETANARLVDLEQALEQARREKEATQNLLDEINRSRYWRLIRWLWRQPLYLKIRNVLLAPRRQSNISITNNVTPLIRLIQQPFQGSKKR
;
A
#
# COMPACT_ATOMS: atom_id res chain seq x y z
N MET A 1 -13.99 -58.90 -35.83
CA MET A 1 -13.08 -57.92 -36.46
C MET A 1 -13.31 -56.57 -35.79
N CYS A 2 -12.41 -56.14 -34.91
CA CYS A 2 -12.44 -54.78 -34.36
C CYS A 2 -11.77 -53.84 -35.35
N GLN A 3 -12.53 -52.92 -35.96
CA GLN A 3 -11.97 -51.81 -36.71
C GLN A 3 -11.56 -50.71 -35.71
N GLY A 4 -10.27 -50.61 -35.44
CA GLY A 4 -9.70 -49.46 -34.74
C GLY A 4 -9.72 -48.25 -35.67
N ARG A 5 -10.44 -47.18 -35.30
CA ARG A 5 -10.31 -45.88 -35.96
C ARG A 5 -9.06 -45.19 -35.43
N VAL A 6 -8.08 -44.99 -36.30
CA VAL A 6 -6.93 -44.13 -36.03
C VAL A 6 -7.38 -42.69 -36.28
N TYR A 7 -7.49 -41.89 -35.22
CA TYR A 7 -7.70 -40.46 -35.34
C TYR A 7 -6.34 -39.78 -35.48
N VAL A 8 -6.00 -39.34 -36.70
CA VAL A 8 -4.84 -38.48 -36.91
C VAL A 8 -5.30 -37.04 -36.63
N SER A 9 -4.89 -36.50 -35.49
CA SER A 9 -5.04 -35.07 -35.19
C SER A 9 -4.01 -34.28 -35.99
N ALA A 10 -4.46 -33.45 -36.92
CA ALA A 10 -3.64 -32.41 -37.53
C ALA A 10 -4.09 -31.07 -36.97
N SER A 11 -3.18 -30.34 -36.33
CA SER A 11 -3.42 -28.98 -35.84
C SER A 11 -2.75 -27.98 -36.76
N PHE A 12 -3.49 -26.95 -37.16
CA PHE A 12 -2.99 -25.86 -37.99
C PHE A 12 -3.11 -24.54 -37.23
N PHE A 13 -2.07 -23.72 -37.29
CA PHE A 13 -2.09 -22.36 -36.75
C PHE A 13 -2.23 -21.38 -37.91
N VAL A 14 -3.21 -20.50 -37.83
CA VAL A 14 -3.49 -19.48 -38.86
C VAL A 14 -3.59 -18.14 -38.17
N ASN A 15 -2.85 -17.15 -38.66
CA ASN A 15 -3.03 -15.76 -38.27
C ASN A 15 -4.18 -15.17 -39.11
N ALA A 16 -5.19 -14.63 -38.45
CA ALA A 16 -6.37 -14.06 -39.09
C ALA A 16 -6.86 -12.82 -38.33
N HIS A 17 -7.49 -11.89 -39.06
CA HIS A 17 -8.11 -10.71 -38.48
C HIS A 17 -9.60 -10.96 -38.23
N SER A 18 -10.16 -10.39 -37.15
CA SER A 18 -11.57 -10.57 -36.79
C SER A 18 -12.53 -10.14 -37.91
N ASP A 19 -12.12 -9.15 -38.71
CA ASP A 19 -12.96 -8.60 -39.76
C ASP A 19 -13.16 -9.57 -40.93
N HIS A 20 -12.18 -10.44 -41.17
CA HIS A 20 -12.25 -11.42 -42.26
C HIS A 20 -11.42 -12.67 -41.93
N LEU A 21 -12.13 -13.74 -41.57
CA LEU A 21 -11.52 -15.04 -41.32
C LEU A 21 -11.32 -15.81 -42.66
N PRO A 22 -10.09 -16.23 -43.01
CA PRO A 22 -9.73 -16.73 -44.34
C PRO A 22 -10.09 -18.21 -44.54
N PHE A 23 -11.30 -18.59 -44.13
CA PHE A 23 -11.79 -19.97 -44.24
C PHE A 23 -13.02 -20.01 -45.15
N GLN A 24 -13.20 -21.16 -45.80
CA GLN A 24 -14.40 -21.42 -46.59
C GLN A 24 -15.63 -21.49 -45.67
N PRO A 25 -16.83 -21.11 -46.15
CA PRO A 25 -18.07 -21.28 -45.38
C PRO A 25 -18.35 -22.75 -45.05
N TYR A 26 -19.07 -23.01 -43.96
CA TYR A 26 -19.58 -24.33 -43.56
C TYR A 26 -18.52 -25.44 -43.41
N VAL A 27 -17.34 -25.10 -42.90
CA VAL A 27 -16.24 -26.06 -42.73
C VAL A 27 -16.08 -26.58 -41.31
N PHE A 28 -16.51 -25.82 -40.30
CA PHE A 28 -16.33 -26.19 -38.89
C PHE A 28 -17.62 -26.73 -38.28
N ASP A 29 -17.52 -27.88 -37.60
CA ASP A 29 -18.58 -28.40 -36.75
C ASP A 29 -18.72 -27.61 -35.44
N THR A 30 -17.62 -27.06 -34.94
CA THR A 30 -17.61 -26.27 -33.70
C THR A 30 -16.56 -25.18 -33.77
N ILE A 31 -16.91 -24.00 -33.29
CA ILE A 31 -15.98 -22.88 -33.08
C ILE A 31 -15.94 -22.58 -31.58
N ILE A 32 -14.74 -22.41 -31.05
CA ILE A 32 -14.50 -22.05 -29.65
C ILE A 32 -13.85 -20.66 -29.60
N CYS A 33 -14.40 -19.76 -28.79
CA CYS A 33 -14.00 -18.36 -28.72
C CYS A 33 -14.07 -17.85 -27.27
N PHE A 34 -12.99 -18.02 -26.51
CA PHE A 34 -12.93 -17.58 -25.11
C PHE A 34 -12.22 -16.23 -25.00
N GLU A 35 -12.86 -15.26 -24.35
CA GLU A 35 -12.29 -13.95 -24.01
C GLU A 35 -11.71 -13.23 -25.25
N ILE A 36 -12.52 -13.10 -26.31
CA ILE A 36 -12.15 -12.43 -27.57
C ILE A 36 -13.17 -11.36 -27.97
N LEU A 37 -14.47 -11.60 -27.77
CA LEU A 37 -15.53 -10.72 -28.28
C LEU A 37 -15.45 -9.30 -27.68
N GLU A 38 -15.00 -9.18 -26.43
CA GLU A 38 -14.78 -7.92 -25.70
C GLU A 38 -13.63 -7.09 -26.28
N HIS A 39 -12.69 -7.73 -26.99
CA HIS A 39 -11.48 -7.09 -27.50
C HIS A 39 -11.62 -6.54 -28.93
N VAL A 40 -12.61 -7.02 -29.68
CA VAL A 40 -12.83 -6.59 -31.07
C VAL A 40 -13.65 -5.31 -31.14
N ASN A 41 -13.42 -4.51 -32.19
CA ASN A 41 -14.19 -3.28 -32.41
C ASN A 41 -15.63 -3.58 -32.81
N ASP A 42 -15.84 -4.68 -33.54
CA ASP A 42 -17.14 -5.10 -34.06
C ASP A 42 -17.40 -6.57 -33.70
N PRO A 43 -17.91 -6.83 -32.48
CA PRO A 43 -18.24 -8.19 -32.04
C PRO A 43 -19.36 -8.82 -32.88
N GLU A 44 -20.25 -8.01 -33.45
CA GLU A 44 -21.34 -8.49 -34.30
C GLU A 44 -20.81 -9.06 -35.62
N ASN A 45 -19.91 -8.36 -36.28
CA ASN A 45 -19.24 -8.90 -37.46
C ASN A 45 -18.45 -10.17 -37.15
N LEU A 46 -17.76 -10.25 -36.01
CA LEU A 46 -17.04 -11.48 -35.64
C LEU A 46 -18.00 -12.67 -35.42
N VAL A 47 -19.12 -12.45 -34.72
CA VAL A 47 -20.16 -13.48 -34.56
C VAL A 47 -20.76 -13.91 -35.91
N TYR A 48 -20.97 -12.95 -36.83
CA TYR A 48 -21.39 -13.25 -38.20
C TYR A 48 -20.35 -14.09 -38.96
N GLN A 49 -19.06 -13.77 -38.84
CA GLN A 49 -17.99 -14.58 -39.43
C GLN A 49 -18.01 -16.01 -38.87
N PHE A 50 -18.23 -16.19 -37.57
CA PHE A 50 -18.38 -17.52 -36.99
C PHE A 50 -19.58 -18.28 -37.57
N LEU A 51 -20.75 -17.64 -37.67
CA LEU A 51 -21.93 -18.24 -38.30
C LEU A 51 -21.64 -18.69 -39.74
N ARG A 52 -20.96 -17.85 -40.54
CA ARG A 52 -20.59 -18.18 -41.93
C ARG A 52 -19.73 -19.44 -42.02
N LEU A 53 -18.81 -19.61 -41.07
CA LEU A 53 -17.83 -20.69 -41.08
C LEU A 53 -18.36 -21.99 -40.47
N LEU A 54 -19.33 -21.90 -39.56
CA LEU A 54 -20.01 -23.05 -38.99
C LEU A 54 -20.85 -23.77 -40.04
N LYS A 55 -20.87 -25.10 -39.98
CA LYS A 55 -21.87 -25.92 -40.67
C LYS A 55 -23.28 -25.58 -40.17
N PRO A 56 -24.34 -25.90 -40.93
CA PRO A 56 -25.73 -25.62 -40.51
C PRO A 56 -26.11 -26.21 -39.14
N ASP A 57 -25.49 -27.32 -38.74
CA ASP A 57 -25.63 -28.00 -37.46
C ASP A 57 -24.50 -27.69 -36.46
N GLY A 58 -23.63 -26.73 -36.81
CA GLY A 58 -22.49 -26.37 -36.00
C GLY A 58 -22.86 -25.59 -34.74
N MET A 59 -21.90 -25.52 -33.82
CA MET A 59 -22.05 -24.83 -32.54
C MET A 59 -20.93 -23.82 -32.30
N LEU A 60 -21.29 -22.65 -31.80
CA LEU A 60 -20.36 -21.67 -31.24
C LEU A 60 -20.33 -21.84 -29.72
N VAL A 61 -19.15 -22.00 -29.13
CA VAL A 61 -18.93 -22.00 -27.69
C VAL A 61 -17.96 -20.89 -27.35
N GLY A 62 -18.21 -20.15 -26.27
CA GLY A 62 -17.31 -19.07 -25.90
C GLY A 62 -17.54 -18.53 -24.51
N SER A 63 -16.77 -17.49 -24.20
CA SER A 63 -16.91 -16.74 -22.95
C SER A 63 -16.56 -15.28 -23.15
N VAL A 64 -17.14 -14.44 -22.29
CA VAL A 64 -16.78 -13.04 -22.10
C VAL A 64 -16.81 -12.74 -20.60
N PRO A 65 -16.00 -11.80 -20.10
CA PRO A 65 -16.13 -11.36 -18.72
C PRO A 65 -17.48 -10.67 -18.54
N SER A 66 -18.16 -10.91 -17.40
CA SER A 66 -19.37 -10.14 -17.11
C SER A 66 -19.01 -8.71 -16.72
N ARG A 67 -19.88 -7.75 -17.05
CA ARG A 67 -19.71 -6.35 -16.66
C ARG A 67 -19.48 -6.19 -15.15
N GLN A 68 -20.18 -6.97 -14.33
CA GLN A 68 -20.05 -6.94 -12.87
C GLN A 68 -18.64 -7.38 -12.42
N GLN A 69 -18.09 -8.43 -13.06
CA GLN A 69 -16.74 -8.88 -12.79
C GLN A 69 -15.70 -7.87 -13.27
N GLU A 70 -15.91 -7.26 -14.44
CA GLU A 70 -15.01 -6.20 -14.93
C GLU A 70 -15.02 -4.99 -13.99
N GLU A 71 -16.17 -4.59 -13.47
CA GLU A 71 -16.28 -3.51 -12.48
C GLU A 71 -15.54 -3.83 -11.18
N LEU A 72 -15.56 -5.08 -10.74
CA LEU A 72 -14.78 -5.54 -9.58
C LEU A 72 -13.27 -5.50 -9.88
N ILE A 73 -12.86 -6.06 -11.02
CA ILE A 73 -11.45 -6.09 -11.47
C ILE A 73 -10.92 -4.65 -11.64
N ASP A 74 -11.70 -3.73 -12.19
CA ASP A 74 -11.32 -2.33 -12.36
C ASP A 74 -10.95 -1.66 -11.03
N GLN A 75 -11.65 -2.00 -9.95
CA GLN A 75 -11.39 -1.45 -8.62
C GLN A 75 -10.09 -1.98 -8.00
N ILE A 76 -9.67 -3.20 -8.39
CA ILE A 76 -8.54 -3.90 -7.79
C ILE A 76 -7.27 -3.68 -8.62
N TYR A 77 -7.37 -3.82 -9.93
CA TYR A 77 -6.25 -3.86 -10.87
C TYR A 77 -6.23 -2.68 -11.84
N GLY A 78 -7.28 -1.86 -11.85
CA GLY A 78 -7.46 -0.79 -12.83
C GLY A 78 -8.13 -1.28 -14.12
N LYS A 79 -8.53 -0.30 -14.96
CA LYS A 79 -9.25 -0.57 -16.20
C LYS A 79 -8.36 -1.26 -17.24
N ASN A 80 -8.87 -2.33 -17.85
CA ASN A 80 -8.24 -2.91 -19.03
C ASN A 80 -8.58 -2.09 -20.29
N PRO A 81 -7.62 -1.37 -20.92
CA PRO A 81 -7.89 -0.56 -22.11
C PRO A 81 -8.20 -1.40 -23.37
N TYR A 82 -7.92 -2.70 -23.34
CA TYR A 82 -8.18 -3.61 -24.45
C TYR A 82 -9.61 -4.18 -24.44
N HIS A 83 -10.38 -3.99 -23.36
CA HIS A 83 -11.80 -4.39 -23.30
C HIS A 83 -12.65 -3.24 -23.85
N LYS A 84 -13.00 -3.35 -25.13
CA LYS A 84 -13.77 -2.32 -25.85
C LYS A 84 -15.25 -2.45 -25.59
N THR A 85 -15.74 -3.67 -25.40
CA THR A 85 -17.15 -3.97 -25.13
C THR A 85 -17.28 -4.69 -23.81
N ARG A 86 -18.18 -4.19 -22.94
CA ARG A 86 -18.50 -4.81 -21.65
C ARG A 86 -19.85 -5.48 -21.69
N PHE A 87 -19.87 -6.80 -21.65
CA PHE A 87 -21.08 -7.59 -21.81
C PHE A 87 -21.80 -7.81 -20.48
N ASP A 88 -23.11 -7.66 -20.51
CA ASP A 88 -24.03 -8.24 -19.52
C ASP A 88 -24.81 -9.39 -20.18
N LEU A 89 -25.54 -10.17 -19.38
CA LEU A 89 -26.30 -11.31 -19.88
C LEU A 89 -27.26 -10.93 -21.03
N SER A 90 -27.91 -9.77 -20.90
CA SER A 90 -28.91 -9.28 -21.85
C SER A 90 -28.28 -8.88 -23.18
N SER A 91 -27.19 -8.12 -23.15
CA SER A 91 -26.46 -7.67 -24.34
C SER A 91 -25.77 -8.81 -25.08
N LEU A 92 -25.19 -9.78 -24.36
CA LEU A 92 -24.62 -10.99 -24.96
C LEU A 92 -25.71 -11.84 -25.63
N LYS A 93 -26.81 -12.11 -24.93
CA LYS A 93 -27.94 -12.86 -25.52
C LYS A 93 -28.52 -12.14 -26.73
N PHE A 94 -28.67 -10.81 -26.65
CA PHE A 94 -29.16 -10.02 -27.76
C PHE A 94 -28.24 -10.16 -28.99
N LEU A 95 -26.93 -9.98 -28.82
CA LEU A 95 -25.93 -10.15 -29.88
C LEU A 95 -26.04 -11.53 -30.54
N LEU A 96 -26.05 -12.60 -29.74
CA LEU A 96 -26.11 -13.98 -30.24
C LEU A 96 -27.45 -14.29 -30.92
N SER A 97 -28.56 -13.74 -30.40
CA SER A 97 -29.92 -14.01 -30.92
C SER A 97 -30.18 -13.50 -32.33
N LYS A 98 -29.33 -12.59 -32.84
CA LYS A 98 -29.35 -12.15 -34.24
C LYS A 98 -28.98 -13.26 -35.22
N TYR A 99 -28.25 -14.29 -34.78
CA TYR A 99 -27.62 -15.30 -35.65
C TYR A 99 -27.94 -16.74 -35.25
N PHE A 100 -28.29 -16.97 -33.98
CA PHE A 100 -28.53 -18.30 -33.42
C PHE A 100 -29.92 -18.43 -32.80
N ARG A 101 -30.61 -19.52 -33.13
CA ARG A 101 -31.93 -19.86 -32.58
C ARG A 101 -31.86 -20.32 -31.13
N VAL A 102 -30.88 -21.15 -30.79
CA VAL A 102 -30.73 -21.76 -29.46
C VAL A 102 -29.50 -21.18 -28.79
N ILE A 103 -29.69 -20.54 -27.64
CA ILE A 103 -28.62 -19.90 -26.87
C ILE A 103 -28.72 -20.36 -25.43
N TRP A 104 -27.62 -20.92 -24.95
CA TRP A 104 -27.42 -21.24 -23.56
C TRP A 104 -26.33 -20.34 -22.99
N VAL A 105 -26.52 -19.84 -21.77
CA VAL A 105 -25.55 -19.03 -21.05
C VAL A 105 -25.53 -19.49 -19.60
N ALA A 106 -24.33 -19.63 -19.04
CA ALA A 106 -24.08 -19.79 -17.62
C ALA A 106 -22.99 -18.84 -17.15
N GLU A 107 -22.86 -18.71 -15.84
CA GLU A 107 -21.81 -17.92 -15.21
C GLU A 107 -20.74 -18.83 -14.64
N GLN A 108 -19.48 -18.50 -14.91
CA GLN A 108 -18.30 -19.16 -14.38
C GLN A 108 -17.61 -18.22 -13.40
N SER A 109 -17.90 -18.40 -12.12
CA SER A 109 -17.30 -17.63 -11.03
C SER A 109 -16.06 -18.34 -10.48
N LEU A 110 -14.97 -17.60 -10.31
CA LEU A 110 -13.79 -18.10 -9.63
C LEU A 110 -13.90 -17.84 -8.13
N VAL A 111 -14.14 -18.91 -7.37
CA VAL A 111 -14.41 -18.83 -5.94
C VAL A 111 -13.40 -19.61 -5.09
N THR A 112 -13.05 -19.06 -3.94
CA THR A 112 -12.38 -19.77 -2.86
C THR A 112 -13.40 -20.08 -1.78
N GLY A 113 -13.48 -21.33 -1.33
CA GLY A 113 -14.51 -21.73 -0.40
C GLY A 113 -14.34 -23.12 0.19
N SER A 114 -15.25 -23.48 1.09
CA SER A 114 -15.41 -24.82 1.63
C SER A 114 -16.67 -25.46 1.07
N ILE A 115 -16.51 -26.66 0.52
CA ILE A 115 -17.60 -27.45 -0.07
C ILE A 115 -17.95 -28.57 0.91
N LEU A 116 -19.24 -28.70 1.25
CA LEU A 116 -19.75 -29.92 1.87
C LEU A 116 -20.39 -30.75 0.77
N HIS A 117 -19.81 -31.92 0.53
CA HIS A 117 -20.42 -32.93 -0.30
C HIS A 117 -20.80 -34.11 0.59
N PRO A 118 -22.03 -34.63 0.49
CA PRO A 118 -22.42 -35.79 1.25
C PRO A 118 -21.65 -37.02 0.75
N LEU A 119 -21.09 -37.80 1.67
CA LEU A 119 -20.43 -39.08 1.34
C LEU A 119 -21.43 -40.23 1.19
N GLU A 120 -22.66 -40.03 1.64
CA GLU A 120 -23.77 -40.96 1.55
C GLU A 120 -25.01 -40.23 1.04
N ASN A 121 -25.88 -40.91 0.28
CA ASN A 121 -27.11 -40.30 -0.23
C ASN A 121 -28.10 -40.05 0.93
N PHE A 122 -28.19 -38.81 1.39
CA PHE A 122 -29.27 -38.38 2.26
C PHE A 122 -30.40 -37.79 1.41
N ALA A 123 -31.55 -38.47 1.38
CA ALA A 123 -32.77 -37.89 0.86
C ALA A 123 -33.26 -36.83 1.86
N VAL A 124 -32.91 -35.57 1.64
CA VAL A 124 -33.39 -34.47 2.45
C VAL A 124 -34.70 -33.95 1.83
N GLU A 125 -35.83 -34.42 2.35
CA GLU A 125 -37.11 -33.72 2.17
C GLU A 125 -37.08 -32.45 3.04
N GLY A 126 -36.71 -31.32 2.44
CA GLY A 126 -36.74 -30.01 3.10
C GLY A 126 -35.54 -29.15 2.74
N SER A 127 -35.74 -28.12 1.92
CA SER A 127 -34.75 -27.08 1.62
C SER A 127 -34.58 -26.12 2.80
N ILE A 128 -33.96 -26.59 3.89
CA ILE A 128 -33.56 -25.70 5.01
C ILE A 128 -32.35 -24.85 4.61
N ILE A 129 -31.54 -25.33 3.66
CA ILE A 129 -30.53 -24.50 3.01
C ILE A 129 -31.29 -23.72 1.94
N ARG A 130 -31.52 -22.42 2.16
CA ARG A 130 -31.93 -21.51 1.08
C ARG A 130 -31.03 -21.83 -0.10
N ASP A 131 -31.65 -22.34 -1.16
CA ASP A 131 -31.03 -22.44 -2.46
C ASP A 131 -30.36 -21.09 -2.69
N ARG A 132 -29.02 -21.05 -2.67
CA ARG A 132 -28.31 -19.80 -2.88
C ARG A 132 -28.81 -19.33 -4.23
N THR A 133 -29.53 -18.22 -4.23
CA THR A 133 -30.05 -17.66 -5.47
C THR A 133 -28.86 -17.31 -6.36
N LEU A 134 -29.03 -17.26 -7.68
CA LEU A 134 -27.96 -16.82 -8.60
C LEU A 134 -27.26 -15.52 -8.14
N ALA A 135 -27.95 -14.67 -7.37
CA ALA A 135 -27.43 -13.45 -6.78
C ALA A 135 -26.39 -13.64 -5.64
N ASP A 136 -26.25 -14.85 -5.09
CA ASP A 136 -25.33 -15.16 -4.00
C ASP A 136 -23.96 -15.66 -4.49
N PHE A 137 -23.80 -15.86 -5.81
CA PHE A 137 -22.53 -16.20 -6.40
C PHE A 137 -21.78 -14.93 -6.79
N PRO A 138 -20.46 -14.86 -6.57
CA PRO A 138 -19.70 -13.71 -7.00
C PRO A 138 -19.68 -13.60 -8.52
N PRO A 139 -19.57 -12.38 -9.08
CA PRO A 139 -19.64 -12.19 -10.52
C PRO A 139 -18.48 -12.91 -11.22
N GLY A 140 -18.80 -13.53 -12.35
CA GLY A 140 -17.88 -14.35 -13.13
C GLY A 140 -18.03 -14.16 -14.65
N ASN A 141 -17.34 -15.00 -15.41
CA ASN A 141 -17.38 -14.95 -16.87
C ASN A 141 -18.73 -15.51 -17.35
N LEU A 142 -19.33 -14.87 -18.35
CA LEU A 142 -20.49 -15.41 -19.04
C LEU A 142 -19.99 -16.43 -20.07
N VAL A 143 -20.19 -17.71 -19.79
CA VAL A 143 -19.90 -18.81 -20.71
C VAL A 143 -21.17 -19.13 -21.50
N PHE A 144 -21.04 -19.26 -22.81
CA PHE A 144 -22.17 -19.48 -23.70
C PHE A 144 -21.94 -20.60 -24.70
N ALA A 145 -23.06 -21.19 -25.13
CA ALA A 145 -23.14 -22.09 -26.28
C ALA A 145 -24.32 -21.65 -27.15
N ALA A 146 -24.11 -21.55 -28.46
CA ALA A 146 -25.11 -21.08 -29.41
C ALA A 146 -25.11 -21.95 -30.67
N SER A 147 -26.31 -22.33 -31.13
CA SER A 147 -26.50 -23.13 -32.34
C SER A 147 -27.86 -22.83 -32.99
N ASN A 148 -27.98 -23.20 -34.27
CA ASN A 148 -29.27 -23.22 -34.97
C ASN A 148 -30.01 -24.56 -34.84
N GLN A 149 -29.36 -25.57 -34.29
CA GLN A 149 -29.96 -26.86 -33.91
C GLN A 149 -30.17 -26.94 -32.40
N ASP A 150 -31.14 -27.78 -32.00
CA ASP A 150 -31.32 -28.09 -30.58
C ASP A 150 -30.12 -28.91 -30.10
N PHE A 151 -29.61 -28.59 -28.93
CA PHE A 151 -28.54 -29.34 -28.28
C PHE A 151 -28.85 -29.54 -26.80
N GLN A 152 -28.34 -30.64 -26.26
CA GLN A 152 -28.32 -30.89 -24.83
C GLN A 152 -26.89 -30.77 -24.33
N LEU A 153 -26.72 -30.11 -23.20
CA LEU A 153 -25.43 -30.07 -22.54
C LEU A 153 -25.19 -31.39 -21.80
N PRO A 154 -23.98 -31.96 -21.87
CA PRO A 154 -23.69 -33.29 -21.33
C PRO A 154 -23.59 -33.32 -19.79
N PHE A 155 -23.94 -32.24 -19.10
CA PHE A 155 -23.88 -32.15 -17.65
C PHE A 155 -25.22 -31.70 -17.07
N SER A 156 -25.73 -32.46 -16.10
CA SER A 156 -26.68 -31.91 -15.12
C SER A 156 -25.85 -31.36 -13.97
N MET A 157 -26.11 -30.12 -13.56
CA MET A 157 -25.56 -29.61 -12.30
C MET A 157 -26.07 -30.52 -11.18
N GLY A 158 -25.17 -31.31 -10.59
CA GLY A 158 -25.48 -32.06 -9.38
C GLY A 158 -25.71 -31.08 -8.22
N ASN A 159 -26.46 -31.50 -7.21
CA ASN A 159 -26.68 -30.68 -6.02
C ASN A 159 -25.38 -30.60 -5.20
N PHE A 160 -24.68 -29.48 -5.29
CA PHE A 160 -23.55 -29.16 -4.40
C PHE A 160 -23.97 -28.08 -3.40
N SER A 161 -23.65 -28.28 -2.13
CA SER A 161 -23.88 -27.26 -1.10
C SER A 161 -22.57 -26.56 -0.78
N PHE A 162 -22.48 -25.28 -1.15
CA PHE A 162 -21.40 -24.41 -0.69
C PHE A 162 -21.72 -23.93 0.72
N VAL A 163 -20.76 -24.05 1.66
CA VAL A 163 -20.90 -23.50 3.03
C VAL A 163 -20.45 -22.05 3.06
N TYR A 164 -19.31 -21.77 2.45
CA TYR A 164 -18.74 -20.43 2.33
C TYR A 164 -17.98 -20.37 1.01
N ALA A 165 -18.23 -19.34 0.22
CA ALA A 165 -17.56 -19.11 -1.05
C ALA A 165 -17.44 -17.60 -1.23
N THR A 166 -16.24 -17.14 -1.54
CA THR A 166 -15.96 -15.74 -1.87
C THR A 166 -15.22 -15.67 -3.19
N SER A 167 -15.33 -14.54 -3.90
CA SER A 167 -14.56 -14.31 -5.12
C SER A 167 -13.07 -14.31 -4.80
N VAL A 168 -12.27 -14.93 -5.66
CA VAL A 168 -10.80 -14.77 -5.59
C VAL A 168 -10.40 -13.30 -5.71
N PHE A 169 -11.11 -12.54 -6.56
CA PHE A 169 -10.85 -11.11 -6.72
C PHE A 169 -11.14 -10.31 -5.45
N GLU A 170 -12.18 -10.68 -4.69
CA GLU A 170 -12.47 -10.01 -3.41
C GLU A 170 -11.41 -10.31 -2.35
N ILE A 171 -10.85 -11.54 -2.35
CA ILE A 171 -9.69 -11.88 -1.52
C ILE A 171 -8.49 -11.01 -1.92
N ASP A 172 -8.21 -10.90 -3.21
CA ASP A 172 -7.10 -10.09 -3.72
C ASP A 172 -7.26 -8.61 -3.33
N ARG A 173 -8.49 -8.09 -3.41
CA ARG A 173 -8.80 -6.73 -2.93
C ARG A 173 -8.38 -6.54 -1.48
N GLN A 174 -8.81 -7.43 -0.59
CA GLN A 174 -8.49 -7.36 0.84
C GLN A 174 -6.98 -7.47 1.10
N HIS A 175 -6.30 -8.35 0.36
CA HIS A 175 -4.85 -8.47 0.44
C HIS A 175 -4.14 -7.20 -0.02
N ASN A 176 -4.57 -6.60 -1.13
CA ASN A 176 -3.98 -5.36 -1.66
C ASN A 176 -4.18 -4.18 -0.70
N GLU A 177 -5.37 -4.04 -0.11
CA GLU A 177 -5.63 -3.03 0.93
C GLU A 177 -4.71 -3.20 2.14
N HIS A 178 -4.48 -4.44 2.57
CA HIS A 178 -3.56 -4.74 3.66
C HIS A 178 -2.10 -4.42 3.30
N ILE A 179 -1.66 -4.80 2.09
CA ILE A 179 -0.31 -4.50 1.59
C ILE A 179 -0.07 -3.00 1.58
N HIS A 180 -1.00 -2.21 1.03
CA HIS A 180 -0.88 -0.75 1.02
C HIS A 180 -0.81 -0.13 2.42
N SER A 181 -1.56 -0.68 3.38
CA SER A 181 -1.46 -0.26 4.78
C SER A 181 -0.07 -0.53 5.37
N LEU A 182 0.50 -1.71 5.10
CA LEU A 182 1.85 -2.06 5.55
C LEU A 182 2.91 -1.19 4.88
N GLU A 183 2.78 -0.91 3.59
CA GLU A 183 3.68 -0.02 2.86
C GLU A 183 3.70 1.40 3.46
N HIS A 184 2.51 1.92 3.82
CA HIS A 184 2.40 3.20 4.50
C HIS A 184 3.11 3.19 5.86
N GLN A 185 2.85 2.19 6.70
CA GLN A 185 3.49 2.05 8.01
C GLN A 185 5.02 1.93 7.87
N LEU A 186 5.49 1.17 6.88
CA LEU A 186 6.92 1.02 6.61
C LEU A 186 7.55 2.34 6.17
N SER A 187 6.84 3.14 5.37
CA SER A 187 7.30 4.47 4.94
C SER A 187 7.39 5.44 6.12
N GLU A 188 6.40 5.46 7.00
CA GLU A 188 6.41 6.29 8.22
C GLU A 188 7.57 5.89 9.14
N LEU A 189 7.74 4.59 9.38
CA LEU A 189 8.80 4.07 10.23
C LEU A 189 10.20 4.40 9.68
N LYS A 190 10.39 4.32 8.35
CA LYS A 190 11.64 4.73 7.70
C LYS A 190 11.92 6.23 7.90
N ALA A 191 10.92 7.08 7.73
CA ALA A 191 11.07 8.52 7.93
C ALA A 191 11.42 8.88 9.38
N ASP A 192 10.83 8.18 10.35
CA ASP A 192 11.15 8.36 11.77
C ASP A 192 12.54 7.83 12.12
N TYR A 193 12.94 6.70 11.54
CA TYR A 193 14.31 6.17 11.68
C TYR A 193 15.35 7.17 11.17
N GLU A 194 15.16 7.72 9.97
CA GLU A 194 16.07 8.72 9.39
C GLU A 194 16.16 9.98 10.26
N ARG A 195 15.03 10.45 10.79
CA ARG A 195 15.02 11.60 11.72
C ARG A 195 15.79 11.29 13.00
N LEU A 196 15.53 10.16 13.63
CA LEU A 196 16.20 9.77 14.87
C LEU A 196 17.70 9.55 14.66
N HIS A 197 18.08 9.01 13.50
CA HIS A 197 19.47 8.85 13.12
C HIS A 197 20.19 10.20 13.03
N LEU A 198 19.59 11.19 12.38
CA LEU A 198 20.14 12.55 12.30
C LEU A 198 20.23 13.24 13.67
N ASP A 199 19.21 13.07 14.52
CA ASP A 199 19.21 13.61 15.88
C ASP A 199 20.34 12.97 16.72
N LEU A 200 20.58 11.67 16.56
CA LEU A 200 21.67 10.96 17.22
C LEU A 200 23.05 11.44 16.75
N GLU A 201 23.25 11.60 15.43
CA GLU A 201 24.50 12.15 14.88
C GLU A 201 24.77 13.57 15.42
N THR A 202 23.73 14.41 15.45
CA THR A 202 23.82 15.77 15.99
C THR A 202 24.14 15.77 17.48
N ALA A 203 23.54 14.88 18.27
CA ALA A 203 23.82 14.73 19.69
C ALA A 203 25.27 14.25 19.92
N ASN A 204 25.74 13.29 19.14
CA ASN A 204 27.11 12.79 19.20
C ASN A 204 28.14 13.88 18.88
N ALA A 205 27.90 14.70 17.85
CA ALA A 205 28.77 15.84 17.53
C ALA A 205 28.86 16.83 18.70
N ARG A 206 27.72 17.16 19.33
CA ARG A 206 27.68 18.03 20.52
C ARG A 206 28.42 17.43 21.72
N LEU A 207 28.34 16.11 21.91
CA LEU A 207 29.07 15.44 22.99
C LEU A 207 30.58 15.59 22.80
N VAL A 208 31.08 15.41 21.57
CA VAL A 208 32.49 15.61 21.25
C VAL A 208 32.93 17.05 21.54
N ASP A 209 32.15 18.05 21.14
CA ASP A 209 32.45 19.46 21.40
C ASP A 209 32.48 19.76 22.92
N LEU A 210 31.53 19.21 23.68
CA LEU A 210 31.45 19.36 25.13
C LEU A 210 32.63 18.69 25.85
N GLU A 211 33.06 17.52 25.39
CA GLU A 211 34.24 16.82 25.92
C GLU A 211 35.51 17.63 25.71
N GLN A 212 35.69 18.23 24.52
CA GLN A 212 36.83 19.12 24.25
C GLN A 212 36.81 20.38 25.12
N ALA A 213 35.64 21.02 25.26
CA ALA A 213 35.48 22.19 26.11
C ALA A 213 35.75 21.89 27.59
N LEU A 214 35.30 20.72 28.07
CA LEU A 214 35.56 20.26 29.43
C LEU A 214 37.06 20.07 29.67
N GLU A 215 37.76 19.44 28.74
CA GLU A 215 39.19 19.18 28.85
C GLU A 215 40.00 20.49 28.82
N GLN A 216 39.61 21.46 28.00
CA GLN A 216 40.20 22.79 27.99
C GLN A 216 39.99 23.51 29.33
N ALA A 217 38.78 23.49 29.86
CA ALA A 217 38.48 24.10 31.16
C ALA A 217 39.26 23.43 32.32
N ARG A 218 39.49 22.11 32.25
CA ARG A 218 40.35 21.40 33.21
C ARG A 218 41.80 21.89 33.15
N ARG A 219 42.37 22.03 31.95
CA ARG A 219 43.74 22.57 31.77
C ARG A 219 43.87 23.99 32.30
N GLU A 220 42.90 24.86 32.03
CA GLU A 220 42.89 26.23 32.55
C GLU A 220 42.79 26.27 34.08
N LYS A 221 41.95 25.41 34.66
CA LYS A 221 41.86 25.24 36.11
C LYS A 221 43.19 24.77 36.71
N GLU A 222 43.87 23.81 36.10
CA GLU A 222 45.18 23.34 36.56
C GLU A 222 46.24 24.44 36.46
N ALA A 223 46.29 25.17 35.34
CA ALA A 223 47.23 26.27 35.14
C ALA A 223 47.02 27.40 36.17
N THR A 224 45.78 27.78 36.43
CA THR A 224 45.44 28.78 37.46
C THR A 224 45.77 28.30 38.87
N GLN A 225 45.56 27.02 39.16
CA GLN A 225 45.95 26.42 40.45
C GLN A 225 47.47 26.43 40.64
N ASN A 226 48.23 26.10 39.59
CA ASN A 226 49.70 26.14 39.63
C ASN A 226 50.23 27.57 39.84
N LEU A 227 49.66 28.56 39.15
CA LEU A 227 50.00 29.98 39.36
C LEU A 227 49.68 30.44 40.79
N LEU A 228 48.53 30.04 41.33
CA LEU A 228 48.15 30.35 42.71
C LEU A 228 49.15 29.74 43.71
N ASP A 229 49.56 28.50 43.49
CA ASP A 229 50.56 27.82 44.31
C ASP A 229 51.94 28.48 44.22
N GLU A 230 52.34 28.96 43.04
CA GLU A 230 53.58 29.70 42.84
C GLU A 230 53.55 31.06 43.58
N ILE A 231 52.47 31.83 43.42
CA ILE A 231 52.26 33.08 44.16
C ILE A 231 52.30 32.79 45.66
N ASN A 232 51.61 31.76 46.13
CA ASN A 232 51.58 31.37 47.54
C ASN A 232 52.97 31.04 48.09
N ARG A 233 53.85 30.48 47.26
CA ARG A 233 55.24 30.16 47.61
C ARG A 233 56.18 31.35 47.44
N SER A 234 55.79 32.42 46.74
CA SER A 234 56.65 33.58 46.48
C SER A 234 57.05 34.33 47.76
N ARG A 235 58.24 34.96 47.74
CA ARG A 235 58.74 35.79 48.86
C ARG A 235 57.84 37.01 49.10
N TYR A 236 57.32 37.60 48.02
CA TYR A 236 56.42 38.76 48.07
C TYR A 236 55.11 38.42 48.78
N TRP A 237 54.47 37.29 48.46
CA TRP A 237 53.24 36.90 49.14
C TRP A 237 53.47 36.56 50.61
N ARG A 238 54.59 35.91 50.96
CA ARG A 238 54.97 35.68 52.37
C ARG A 238 55.14 37.00 53.13
N LEU A 239 55.78 38.00 52.52
CA LEU A 239 55.95 39.34 53.08
C LEU A 239 54.60 40.06 53.24
N ILE A 240 53.75 40.06 52.21
CA ILE A 240 52.40 40.66 52.25
C ILE A 240 51.54 39.99 53.33
N ARG A 241 51.53 38.66 53.38
CA ARG A 241 50.80 37.87 54.39
C ARG A 241 51.29 38.14 55.81
N TRP A 242 52.61 38.35 55.99
CA TRP A 242 53.19 38.77 57.26
C TRP A 242 52.82 40.21 57.62
N LEU A 243 52.87 41.16 56.68
CA LEU A 243 52.45 42.56 56.85
C LEU A 243 50.97 42.66 57.26
N TRP A 244 50.10 41.84 56.68
CA TRP A 244 48.67 41.80 57.01
C TRP A 244 48.37 41.30 58.43
N ARG A 245 49.33 40.62 59.06
CA ARG A 245 49.25 40.18 60.45
C ARG A 245 49.81 41.20 61.44
N GLN A 246 50.35 42.33 60.96
CA GLN A 246 50.89 43.36 61.83
C GLN A 246 49.76 44.24 62.42
N PRO A 247 49.86 44.66 63.70
CA PRO A 247 48.81 45.43 64.38
C PRO A 247 48.49 46.76 63.68
N LEU A 248 49.50 47.39 63.09
CA LEU A 248 49.36 48.66 62.39
C LEU A 248 48.51 48.53 61.12
N TYR A 249 48.70 47.46 60.34
CA TYR A 249 47.90 47.19 59.15
C TYR A 249 46.42 46.96 59.53
N LEU A 250 46.14 46.19 60.57
CA LEU A 250 44.77 45.96 61.04
C LEU A 250 44.08 47.25 61.50
N LYS A 251 44.82 48.14 62.19
CA LYS A 251 44.33 49.48 62.54
C LYS A 251 44.00 50.32 61.31
N ILE A 252 44.91 50.39 60.33
CA ILE A 252 44.72 51.16 59.08
C ILE A 252 43.57 50.60 58.24
N ARG A 253 43.48 49.27 58.10
CA ARG A 253 42.40 48.58 57.38
C ARG A 253 41.03 48.89 58.00
N ASN A 254 40.92 48.87 59.32
CA ASN A 254 39.67 49.18 60.01
C ASN A 254 39.25 50.65 59.85
N VAL A 255 40.21 51.57 59.66
CA VAL A 255 39.94 52.98 59.36
C VAL A 255 39.51 53.17 57.90
N LEU A 256 40.15 52.49 56.95
CA LEU A 256 39.83 52.58 55.52
C LEU A 256 38.53 51.88 55.12
N LEU A 257 38.19 50.76 55.77
CA LEU A 257 36.96 50.01 55.55
C LEU A 257 35.83 50.40 56.53
N ALA A 258 36.05 51.39 57.39
CA ALA A 258 34.97 51.95 58.20
C ALA A 258 33.88 52.51 57.27
N PRO A 259 32.59 52.20 57.49
CA PRO A 259 31.51 52.74 56.67
C PRO A 259 31.57 54.27 56.73
N ARG A 260 31.82 54.93 55.60
CA ARG A 260 31.72 56.40 55.54
C ARG A 260 30.27 56.79 55.82
N ARG A 261 30.04 57.54 56.90
CA ARG A 261 28.76 58.18 57.21
C ARG A 261 28.27 58.92 55.97
N GLN A 262 27.04 58.61 55.54
CA GLN A 262 26.31 59.39 54.55
C GLN A 262 26.23 60.85 55.00
N SER A 263 26.84 61.75 54.23
CA SER A 263 26.46 63.16 54.22
C SER A 263 25.56 63.37 53.00
N ASN A 264 24.31 63.71 53.27
CA ASN A 264 23.31 64.09 52.27
C ASN A 264 23.85 65.17 51.34
N ILE A 265 24.08 64.81 50.08
CA ILE A 265 24.10 65.75 48.96
C ILE A 265 23.19 65.15 47.90
N SER A 266 22.00 65.73 47.76
CA SER A 266 21.04 65.45 46.70
C SER A 266 21.57 66.04 45.39
N ILE A 267 21.95 65.19 44.45
CA ILE A 267 22.07 65.55 43.03
C ILE A 267 21.32 64.49 42.21
N THR A 268 20.42 64.99 41.40
CA THR A 268 19.41 64.34 40.57
C THR A 268 19.98 63.52 39.40
N ASN A 269 19.28 62.43 39.09
CA ASN A 269 19.07 61.77 37.78
C ASN A 269 20.20 61.81 36.74
N ASN A 270 20.80 60.64 36.48
CA ASN A 270 20.63 59.88 35.24
C ASN A 270 21.74 58.85 35.12
N VAL A 271 21.38 57.57 34.95
CA VAL A 271 21.91 56.60 33.98
C VAL A 271 21.48 55.20 34.44
N THR A 272 20.34 54.76 33.90
CA THR A 272 20.01 53.35 33.70
C THR A 272 20.07 53.15 32.20
N PRO A 273 21.04 52.39 31.64
CA PRO A 273 20.66 51.09 31.09
C PRO A 273 21.84 50.11 30.98
N LEU A 274 22.05 49.21 31.95
CA LEU A 274 22.89 48.01 31.70
C LEU A 274 22.54 46.77 32.51
N ILE A 275 21.53 46.83 33.38
CA ILE A 275 21.12 45.70 34.26
C ILE A 275 19.84 44.99 33.76
N ARG A 276 19.24 45.43 32.63
CA ARG A 276 18.08 44.74 32.03
C ARG A 276 18.41 43.60 31.06
N LEU A 277 19.68 43.25 30.85
CA LEU A 277 20.07 42.24 29.86
C LEU A 277 20.36 40.84 30.43
N ILE A 278 20.27 40.61 31.75
CA ILE A 278 20.68 39.32 32.38
C ILE A 278 19.51 38.56 33.03
N GLN A 279 18.27 39.07 32.98
CA GLN A 279 17.10 38.42 33.59
C GLN A 279 15.90 38.24 32.64
N GLN A 280 16.12 37.67 31.45
CA GLN A 280 15.02 37.06 30.71
C GLN A 280 15.19 35.53 30.64
N PRO A 281 14.18 34.75 31.08
CA PRO A 281 14.17 33.30 30.90
C PRO A 281 13.99 32.96 29.41
N PHE A 282 14.77 31.97 28.96
CA PHE A 282 14.73 31.39 27.64
C PHE A 282 13.32 30.84 27.35
N GLN A 283 12.54 31.52 26.50
CA GLN A 283 11.29 30.97 25.97
C GLN A 283 11.63 29.95 24.87
N GLY A 284 11.26 28.70 25.11
CA GLY A 284 11.39 27.61 24.15
C GLY A 284 10.58 27.87 22.88
N SER A 285 11.24 27.68 21.74
CA SER A 285 10.59 27.59 20.44
C SER A 285 9.70 26.34 20.40
N LYS A 286 8.38 26.54 20.34
CA LYS A 286 7.47 25.51 19.84
C LYS A 286 7.80 25.23 18.37
N LYS A 287 7.99 23.94 18.05
CA LYS A 287 7.85 23.39 16.69
C LYS A 287 6.42 23.61 16.19
N ARG A 288 6.32 23.97 14.91
CA ARG A 288 5.23 23.78 13.94
C ARG A 288 3.82 24.25 14.30
#